data_AF-A0A367RQ08-F1
#
_entry.id   AF-A0A367RQ08-F1
#
_cell.length_a   1.000
_cell.length_b   1.000
_cell.length_c   1.000
_cell.angle_alpha   90.00
_cell.angle_beta   90.00
_cell.angle_gamma   90.00
#
_symmetry.space_group_name_H-M   'P 1'
#
loop_
_entity.id
_entity.type
_entity.pdbx_description
1 polymer ?
#
loop_
_entity_poly.entity_id
_entity_poly.type
_entity_poly.pdbx_seq_one_letter_code
_entity_poly.pdbx_strand_id
1 'polypeptide(L)'
;MSQTQHIIPTVRPCRLNSATAREPVDLVVVIDTSPSMKDEASDLSNAAAAAIATASSSCPCDLRVIWLGIEGIWKGTNFNRTVRDYLLTECQVSKGDLRARKRGQLPDAGAQEDAARTVEDISTHFDWRPGAARAIFYLGDEALEAGGDRTEDKDIIAVNKAIAKAQQAGVKVHSYLGTTKSKFKDTLEQEYARLAKQTGGQAFTEHDSIGGFTEVLQKVICNSRPVGMKLEIPQPLPCFELKSDRQPLAAQGSQTLALVASNCYSNVTFRNLTAIVSAVLKTDGTPIPNLDDGTPAVTIKPSPEIAFGDLLPIENNNSEFTGEILKEIVIQTNSSNSADYTLKIEYSYRAEFDFQGSDDFALGVKQK
;
A
#
# COMPACT_ATOMS: atom_id res chain seq x y z
N MET A 1 -30.80 -10.70 -42.39
CA MET A 1 -31.56 -10.14 -41.26
C MET A 1 -30.62 -10.10 -40.07
N SER A 2 -30.16 -8.91 -39.68
CA SER A 2 -29.23 -8.73 -38.56
C SER A 2 -30.00 -8.86 -37.25
N GLN A 3 -29.84 -9.97 -36.53
CA GLN A 3 -30.41 -10.10 -35.19
C GLN A 3 -29.56 -9.25 -34.24
N THR A 4 -30.18 -8.19 -33.70
CA THR A 4 -29.56 -7.29 -32.74
C THR A 4 -29.47 -8.04 -31.40
N GLN A 5 -28.28 -8.51 -31.04
CA GLN A 5 -28.02 -9.09 -29.72
C GLN A 5 -28.03 -7.97 -28.68
N HIS A 6 -28.82 -8.14 -27.62
CA HIS A 6 -28.94 -7.18 -26.53
C HIS A 6 -28.13 -7.65 -25.32
N ILE A 7 -27.18 -6.83 -24.89
CA ILE A 7 -26.30 -7.10 -23.74
C ILE A 7 -27.08 -6.82 -22.45
N ILE A 8 -27.19 -7.82 -21.56
CA ILE A 8 -27.72 -7.62 -20.21
C ILE A 8 -26.52 -7.21 -19.33
N PRO A 9 -26.45 -5.97 -18.82
CA PRO A 9 -25.29 -5.49 -18.09
C PRO A 9 -25.14 -6.23 -16.75
N THR A 10 -24.05 -6.98 -16.60
CA THR A 10 -23.55 -7.44 -15.31
C THR A 10 -22.65 -6.37 -14.70
N VAL A 11 -22.56 -6.35 -13.38
CA VAL A 11 -21.99 -5.28 -12.56
C VAL A 11 -20.46 -5.19 -12.75
N ARG A 12 -20.00 -4.48 -13.79
CA ARG A 12 -18.78 -3.62 -13.85
C ARG A 12 -18.36 -3.45 -15.31
N PRO A 13 -18.37 -2.22 -15.87
CA PRO A 13 -17.74 -1.97 -17.17
C PRO A 13 -16.22 -2.10 -17.06
N CYS A 14 -15.61 -2.84 -18.01
CA CYS A 14 -14.18 -2.92 -18.22
C CYS A 14 -13.62 -1.56 -18.66
N ARG A 15 -13.19 -0.73 -17.72
CA ARG A 15 -12.33 0.43 -18.01
C ARG A 15 -11.16 0.47 -17.04
N LEU A 16 -9.99 0.07 -17.52
CA LEU A 16 -8.72 0.42 -16.92
C LEU A 16 -8.47 1.91 -17.19
N ASN A 17 -8.63 2.76 -16.18
CA ASN A 17 -8.09 4.11 -16.26
C ASN A 17 -6.57 4.00 -16.16
N SER A 18 -5.90 4.41 -17.24
CA SER A 18 -4.46 4.32 -17.41
C SER A 18 -3.68 5.24 -16.46
N ALA A 19 -2.54 4.72 -16.02
CA ALA A 19 -1.43 5.31 -15.25
C ALA A 19 -1.26 6.85 -15.28
N THR A 20 -1.70 7.53 -14.21
CA THR A 20 -1.17 8.84 -13.80
C THR A 20 -1.00 9.01 -12.27
N ALA A 21 -1.29 7.99 -11.46
CA ALA A 21 -1.18 8.10 -10.00
C ALA A 21 0.28 7.92 -9.56
N ARG A 22 0.87 8.98 -8.97
CA ARG A 22 2.18 8.88 -8.31
C ARG A 22 2.00 8.12 -6.99
N GLU A 23 2.95 7.24 -6.66
CA GLU A 23 2.93 6.50 -5.39
C GLU A 23 2.95 7.49 -4.21
N PRO A 24 2.00 7.38 -3.26
CA PRO A 24 2.01 8.22 -2.07
C PRO A 24 3.18 7.83 -1.15
N VAL A 25 3.91 8.83 -0.67
CA VAL A 25 5.01 8.68 0.28
C VAL A 25 4.78 9.63 1.44
N ASP A 26 4.77 9.11 2.65
CA ASP A 26 4.72 9.89 3.88
C ASP A 26 6.08 9.83 4.57
N LEU A 27 6.70 11.00 4.74
CA LEU A 27 7.96 11.17 5.45
C LEU A 27 7.75 12.02 6.70
N VAL A 28 8.00 11.44 7.87
CA VAL A 28 8.02 12.18 9.14
C VAL A 28 9.46 12.47 9.51
N VAL A 29 9.87 13.72 9.43
CA VAL A 29 11.20 14.17 9.87
C VAL A 29 11.12 14.53 11.35
N VAL A 30 11.93 13.84 12.16
CA VAL A 30 11.92 13.94 13.62
C VAL A 30 13.30 14.35 14.09
N ILE A 31 13.37 15.32 14.99
CA ILE A 31 14.65 15.77 15.55
C ILE A 31 14.62 15.76 17.07
N ASP A 32 15.72 15.31 17.66
CA ASP A 32 16.07 15.64 19.03
C ASP A 32 16.09 17.17 19.21
N THR A 33 15.54 17.64 20.32
CA THR A 33 15.42 19.09 20.60
C THR A 33 16.30 19.54 21.76
N SER A 34 17.28 18.72 22.15
CA SER A 34 18.41 19.11 22.97
C SER A 34 19.13 20.33 22.36
N PRO A 35 19.74 21.20 23.18
CA PRO A 35 20.41 22.40 22.66
C PRO A 35 21.53 22.16 21.65
N SER A 36 22.15 20.97 21.63
CA SER A 36 23.22 20.61 20.69
C SER A 36 22.72 20.46 19.25
N MET A 37 21.44 20.10 19.05
CA MET A 37 20.87 19.84 17.71
C MET A 37 20.35 21.10 16.99
N LYS A 38 20.69 22.30 17.48
CA LYS A 38 20.06 23.55 17.02
C LYS A 38 20.52 23.97 15.62
N ASP A 39 21.80 23.81 15.34
CA ASP A 39 22.40 24.10 14.04
C ASP A 39 21.93 23.10 12.99
N GLU A 40 21.90 21.80 13.28
CA GLU A 40 21.35 20.80 12.36
C GLU A 40 19.87 21.07 12.04
N ALA A 41 19.07 21.48 13.04
CA ALA A 41 17.68 21.85 12.82
C ALA A 41 17.54 23.02 11.82
N SER A 42 18.47 23.99 11.90
CA SER A 42 18.50 25.17 11.03
C SER A 42 18.97 24.80 9.63
N ASP A 43 20.07 24.06 9.52
CA ASP A 43 20.70 23.67 8.27
C ASP A 43 19.80 22.74 7.45
N LEU A 44 19.17 21.75 8.10
CA LEU A 44 18.22 20.87 7.44
C LEU A 44 16.98 21.64 6.94
N SER A 45 16.48 22.60 7.72
CA SER A 45 15.34 23.43 7.30
C SER A 45 15.68 24.32 6.10
N ASN A 46 16.88 24.89 6.08
CA ASN A 46 17.39 25.67 4.95
C ASN A 46 17.56 24.82 3.68
N ALA A 47 17.95 23.56 3.82
CA ALA A 47 18.13 22.63 2.71
C ALA A 47 16.80 22.05 2.17
N ALA A 48 15.73 22.05 2.96
CA ALA A 48 14.50 21.30 2.70
C ALA A 48 13.88 21.59 1.31
N ALA A 49 13.70 22.86 0.97
CA ALA A 49 13.06 23.24 -0.30
C ALA A 49 13.87 22.76 -1.51
N ALA A 50 15.20 22.90 -1.48
CA ALA A 50 16.09 22.46 -2.54
C ALA A 50 16.14 20.92 -2.66
N ALA A 51 16.16 20.21 -1.54
CA ALA A 51 16.14 18.75 -1.52
C ALA A 51 14.83 18.19 -2.08
N ILE A 52 13.69 18.75 -1.68
CA ILE A 52 12.36 18.33 -2.16
C ILE A 52 12.21 18.62 -3.66
N ALA A 53 12.67 19.78 -4.13
CA ALA A 53 12.63 20.12 -5.55
C ALA A 53 13.50 19.17 -6.40
N THR A 54 14.70 18.84 -5.90
CA THR A 54 15.59 17.88 -6.56
C THR A 54 14.98 16.48 -6.56
N ALA A 55 14.48 16.01 -5.42
CA ALA A 55 13.83 14.70 -5.30
C ALA A 55 12.59 14.57 -6.19
N SER A 56 11.77 15.64 -6.29
CA SER A 56 10.61 15.67 -7.18
C SER A 56 10.96 15.46 -8.65
N SER A 57 12.19 15.83 -9.04
CA SER A 57 12.71 15.66 -10.40
C SER A 57 13.37 14.30 -10.60
N SER A 58 14.17 13.83 -9.63
CA SER A 58 14.93 12.57 -9.75
C SER A 58 14.13 11.33 -9.41
N CYS A 59 13.16 11.43 -8.50
CA CYS A 59 12.40 10.31 -7.96
C CYS A 59 10.95 10.73 -7.66
N PRO A 60 10.16 11.09 -8.69
CA PRO A 60 8.83 11.68 -8.51
C PRO A 60 7.88 10.77 -7.73
N CYS A 61 7.28 11.31 -6.68
CA CYS A 61 6.26 10.67 -5.86
C CYS A 61 5.22 11.70 -5.39
N ASP A 62 4.11 11.23 -4.83
CA ASP A 62 3.17 12.09 -4.10
C ASP A 62 3.67 12.18 -2.64
N LEU A 63 4.61 13.10 -2.40
CA LEU A 63 5.30 13.25 -1.13
C LEU A 63 4.52 14.14 -0.15
N ARG A 64 4.26 13.63 1.05
CA ARG A 64 3.84 14.40 2.23
C ARG A 64 4.98 14.39 3.24
N VAL A 65 5.44 15.56 3.66
CA VAL A 65 6.49 15.70 4.68
C VAL A 65 5.94 16.41 5.91
N ILE A 66 6.13 15.81 7.09
CA ILE A 66 5.78 16.41 8.40
C ILE A 66 7.05 16.54 9.24
N TRP A 67 7.22 17.68 9.92
CA TRP A 67 8.44 18.02 10.67
C TRP A 67 8.11 18.19 12.15
N LEU A 68 8.74 17.40 13.01
CA LEU A 68 8.40 17.33 14.43
C LEU A 68 9.65 17.31 15.30
N GLY A 69 9.67 18.08 16.38
CA GLY A 69 10.63 17.88 17.47
C GLY A 69 10.09 16.88 18.49
N ILE A 70 10.94 16.07 19.13
CA ILE A 70 10.47 15.06 20.10
C ILE A 70 9.61 15.67 21.22
N GLU A 71 10.13 16.69 21.91
CA GLU A 71 9.45 17.39 23.02
C GLU A 71 9.75 18.91 23.03
N GLY A 72 10.19 19.45 21.88
CA GLY A 72 10.58 20.84 21.73
C GLY A 72 10.34 21.36 20.31
N ILE A 73 10.60 22.65 20.11
CA ILE A 73 10.49 23.33 18.82
C ILE A 73 11.69 24.25 18.61
N TRP A 74 11.98 24.57 17.36
CA TRP A 74 12.99 25.54 16.96
C TRP A 74 12.34 26.65 16.15
N LYS A 75 12.31 27.87 16.70
CA LYS A 75 11.74 29.03 15.99
C LYS A 75 12.56 29.33 14.74
N GLY A 76 11.86 29.60 13.62
CA GLY A 76 12.50 29.91 12.35
C GLY A 76 12.96 28.69 11.55
N THR A 77 12.64 27.47 12.01
CA THR A 77 12.89 26.22 11.31
C THR A 77 11.56 25.54 10.95
N ASN A 78 11.62 24.42 10.22
CA ASN A 78 10.44 23.61 9.95
C ASN A 78 9.90 22.89 11.20
N PHE A 79 10.71 22.79 12.27
CA PHE A 79 10.36 22.10 13.52
C PHE A 79 9.58 23.02 14.47
N ASN A 80 8.37 23.38 14.07
CA ASN A 80 7.50 24.30 14.81
C ASN A 80 6.41 23.61 15.66
N ARG A 81 6.41 22.27 15.68
CA ARG A 81 5.50 21.42 16.48
C ARG A 81 6.24 20.25 17.10
N THR A 82 5.67 19.69 18.16
CA THR A 82 6.23 18.49 18.82
C THR A 82 5.53 17.22 18.35
N VAL A 83 6.20 16.07 18.43
CA VAL A 83 5.59 14.77 18.15
C VAL A 83 4.40 14.53 19.07
N ARG A 84 4.56 14.78 20.37
CA ARG A 84 3.46 14.62 21.34
C ARG A 84 2.26 15.50 20.97
N ASP A 85 2.47 16.78 20.69
CA ASP A 85 1.39 17.69 20.32
C ASP A 85 0.65 17.20 19.08
N TYR A 86 1.39 16.82 18.03
CA TYR A 86 0.82 16.29 16.80
C TYR A 86 -0.02 15.02 17.05
N LEU A 87 0.53 14.02 17.75
CA LEU A 87 -0.17 12.77 18.02
C LEU A 87 -1.42 12.96 18.90
N LEU A 88 -1.36 13.84 19.91
CA LEU A 88 -2.51 14.09 20.79
C LEU A 88 -3.61 14.92 20.10
N THR A 89 -3.25 15.89 19.26
CA THR A 89 -4.20 16.86 18.71
C THR A 89 -4.73 16.43 17.34
N GLU A 90 -3.85 16.05 16.42
CA GLU A 90 -4.21 15.71 15.04
C GLU A 90 -4.60 14.22 14.93
N CYS A 91 -3.80 13.33 15.53
CA CYS A 91 -4.07 11.89 15.51
C CYS A 91 -5.02 11.44 16.63
N GLN A 92 -5.40 12.35 17.53
CA GLN A 92 -6.34 12.12 18.64
C GLN A 92 -5.97 10.92 19.54
N VAL A 93 -4.67 10.69 19.72
CA VAL A 93 -4.15 9.61 20.57
C VAL A 93 -4.40 9.93 22.03
N SER A 94 -4.76 8.93 22.84
CA SER A 94 -4.90 9.15 24.27
C SER A 94 -3.53 9.34 24.91
N LYS A 95 -3.43 10.29 25.85
CA LYS A 95 -2.16 10.56 26.56
C LYS A 95 -1.54 9.32 27.21
N GLY A 96 -2.35 8.38 27.69
CA GLY A 96 -1.89 7.14 28.32
C GLY A 96 -1.29 6.12 27.36
N ASP A 97 -1.53 6.28 26.06
CA ASP A 97 -1.05 5.35 25.03
C ASP A 97 0.35 5.72 24.54
N LEU A 98 0.77 6.98 24.74
CA LEU A 98 2.10 7.43 24.36
C LEU A 98 3.19 6.88 25.29
N ARG A 99 4.21 6.29 24.69
CA ARG A 99 5.38 5.71 25.37
C ARG A 99 6.44 6.75 25.66
N ALA A 100 6.58 7.76 24.80
CA ALA A 100 7.55 8.83 24.95
C ALA A 100 7.31 9.60 26.25
N ARG A 101 8.40 10.02 26.91
CA ARG A 101 8.34 10.80 28.14
C ARG A 101 8.09 12.27 27.82
N LYS A 102 7.35 12.96 28.68
CA LYS A 102 7.09 14.39 28.54
C LYS A 102 8.31 15.19 29.00
N ARG A 103 8.59 16.32 28.35
CA ARG A 103 9.61 17.28 28.81
C ARG A 103 9.50 17.54 30.32
N GLY A 104 10.64 17.48 31.01
CA GLY A 104 10.74 17.69 32.46
C GLY A 104 10.45 16.46 33.32
N GLN A 105 10.11 15.30 32.73
CA GLN A 105 10.00 14.04 33.49
C GLN A 105 11.35 13.36 33.74
N LEU A 106 12.37 13.74 33.00
CA LEU A 106 13.75 13.30 33.19
C LEU A 106 14.64 14.51 33.47
N PRO A 107 15.79 14.30 34.13
CA PRO A 107 16.84 15.30 34.20
C PRO A 107 17.26 15.79 32.81
N ASP A 108 17.76 17.01 32.76
CA ASP A 108 18.34 17.62 31.56
C ASP A 108 17.41 17.53 30.34
N ALA A 109 17.96 17.16 29.18
CA ALA A 109 17.25 17.04 27.92
C ALA A 109 16.79 15.60 27.61
N GLY A 110 16.85 14.66 28.55
CA GLY A 110 16.60 13.24 28.24
C GLY A 110 15.23 12.95 27.61
N ALA A 111 14.16 13.66 27.98
CA ALA A 111 12.86 13.48 27.30
C ALA A 111 12.83 14.07 25.87
N GLN A 112 13.74 14.99 25.56
CA GLN A 112 13.90 15.60 24.24
C GLN A 112 14.77 14.73 23.31
N GLU A 113 15.59 13.85 23.88
CA GLU A 113 16.49 12.90 23.20
C GLU A 113 15.87 11.48 23.05
N ASP A 114 14.56 11.36 23.31
CA ASP A 114 13.86 10.08 23.53
C ASP A 114 13.46 9.35 22.23
N ALA A 115 14.45 9.11 21.37
CA ALA A 115 14.26 8.66 20.00
C ALA A 115 13.52 7.33 19.85
N ALA A 116 13.93 6.30 20.59
CA ALA A 116 13.38 4.95 20.45
C ALA A 116 11.87 4.92 20.76
N ARG A 117 11.46 5.61 21.84
CA ARG A 117 10.03 5.74 22.20
C ARG A 117 9.26 6.59 21.21
N THR A 118 9.88 7.64 20.70
CA THR A 118 9.26 8.50 19.68
C THR A 118 8.99 7.72 18.39
N VAL A 119 9.94 6.91 17.94
CA VAL A 119 9.76 6.02 16.78
C VAL A 119 8.66 4.99 17.07
N GLU A 120 8.57 4.45 18.29
CA GLU A 120 7.49 3.56 18.74
C GLU A 120 6.11 4.23 18.55
N ASP A 121 5.97 5.46 19.07
CA ASP A 121 4.72 6.23 19.06
C ASP A 121 4.31 6.63 17.64
N ILE A 122 5.22 7.17 16.82
CA ILE A 122 4.93 7.57 15.43
C ILE A 122 4.57 6.34 14.59
N SER A 123 5.33 5.25 14.71
CA SER A 123 5.05 4.04 13.93
C SER A 123 3.65 3.48 14.23
N THR A 124 3.20 3.60 15.47
CA THR A 124 1.93 3.04 15.94
C THR A 124 0.74 3.96 15.67
N HIS A 125 0.92 5.28 15.83
CA HIS A 125 -0.21 6.20 15.98
C HIS A 125 -0.30 7.30 14.93
N PHE A 126 0.72 7.49 14.10
CA PHE A 126 0.70 8.53 13.08
C PHE A 126 -0.38 8.27 12.02
N ASP A 127 -0.94 9.33 11.45
CA ASP A 127 -2.03 9.33 10.47
C ASP A 127 -1.53 8.98 9.05
N TRP A 128 -0.83 7.87 8.89
CA TRP A 128 -0.30 7.43 7.59
C TRP A 128 -1.40 7.36 6.52
N ARG A 129 -1.19 7.96 5.34
CA ARG A 129 -2.13 7.88 4.21
C ARG A 129 -2.33 6.43 3.78
N PRO A 130 -3.56 6.03 3.42
CA PRO A 130 -3.80 4.70 2.85
C PRO A 130 -2.90 4.44 1.63
N GLY A 131 -2.23 3.29 1.62
CA GLY A 131 -1.33 2.90 0.53
C GLY A 131 0.00 3.66 0.46
N ALA A 132 0.28 4.59 1.38
CA ALA A 132 1.54 5.32 1.38
C ALA A 132 2.72 4.45 1.83
N ALA A 133 3.86 4.62 1.17
CA ALA A 133 5.14 4.22 1.74
C ALA A 133 5.42 5.10 2.97
N ARG A 134 5.75 4.48 4.09
CA ARG A 134 5.88 5.15 5.38
C ARG A 134 7.34 5.24 5.77
N ALA A 135 7.81 6.44 6.06
CA ALA A 135 9.17 6.66 6.50
C ALA A 135 9.25 7.66 7.64
N ILE A 136 10.22 7.42 8.53
CA ILE A 136 10.68 8.35 9.55
C ILE A 136 12.12 8.72 9.20
N PHE A 137 12.49 9.98 9.28
CA PHE A 137 13.88 10.41 9.27
C PHE A 137 14.21 11.04 10.62
N TYR A 138 14.94 10.32 11.45
CA TYR A 138 15.31 10.74 12.80
C TYR A 138 16.72 11.33 12.84
N LEU A 139 16.87 12.47 13.51
CA LEU A 139 18.14 13.15 13.75
C LEU A 139 18.39 13.32 15.26
N GLY A 140 19.60 13.00 15.71
CA GLY A 140 20.09 13.26 17.07
C GLY A 140 21.60 13.07 17.15
N ASP A 141 22.20 13.35 18.31
CA ASP A 141 23.66 13.28 18.54
C ASP A 141 24.04 12.41 19.76
N GLU A 142 23.06 11.82 20.45
CA GLU A 142 23.25 11.00 21.65
C GLU A 142 22.50 9.65 21.58
N ALA A 143 22.60 8.83 22.65
CA ALA A 143 21.95 7.54 22.76
C ALA A 143 20.41 7.62 22.66
N LEU A 144 19.79 6.54 22.17
CA LEU A 144 18.40 6.58 21.67
C LEU A 144 17.30 6.42 22.75
N GLU A 145 17.65 6.13 24.01
CA GLU A 145 16.72 6.07 25.15
C GLU A 145 17.14 7.06 26.24
N ALA A 146 16.60 8.27 26.11
CA ALA A 146 16.85 9.44 26.95
C ALA A 146 18.27 10.02 26.91
N GLY A 147 18.87 10.01 25.72
CA GLY A 147 20.20 10.57 25.52
C GLY A 147 21.27 9.79 26.27
N GLY A 148 22.46 10.40 26.34
CA GLY A 148 23.61 9.87 27.03
C GLY A 148 24.81 9.59 26.13
N ASP A 149 25.96 9.53 26.80
CA ASP A 149 27.29 9.48 26.18
C ASP A 149 27.60 8.14 25.48
N ARG A 150 26.82 7.07 25.66
CA ARG A 150 27.06 5.77 25.01
C ARG A 150 25.78 4.96 24.91
N THR A 151 25.75 4.01 23.97
CA THR A 151 24.70 2.99 23.91
C THR A 151 24.82 2.03 25.10
N GLU A 152 23.78 1.93 25.92
CA GLU A 152 23.65 0.98 27.02
C GLU A 152 22.56 -0.08 26.74
N ASP A 153 22.44 -1.08 27.61
CA ASP A 153 21.44 -2.15 27.46
C ASP A 153 20.00 -1.61 27.40
N LYS A 154 19.71 -0.53 28.13
CA LYS A 154 18.39 0.14 28.10
C LYS A 154 18.07 0.68 26.71
N ASP A 155 19.06 1.23 26.00
CA ASP A 155 18.93 1.77 24.64
C ASP A 155 18.65 0.63 23.67
N ILE A 156 19.43 -0.46 23.75
CA ILE A 156 19.24 -1.63 22.90
C ILE A 156 17.83 -2.22 23.08
N ILE A 157 17.35 -2.34 24.33
CA ILE A 157 16.01 -2.84 24.63
C ILE A 157 14.93 -1.91 24.07
N ALA A 158 15.09 -0.59 24.20
CA ALA A 158 14.14 0.38 23.67
C ALA A 158 14.11 0.38 22.14
N VAL A 159 15.28 0.35 21.50
CA VAL A 159 15.44 0.31 20.04
C VAL A 159 14.89 -1.00 19.47
N ASN A 160 15.02 -2.13 20.17
CA ASN A 160 14.38 -3.38 19.76
C ASN A 160 12.85 -3.25 19.67
N LYS A 161 12.23 -2.53 20.62
CA LYS A 161 10.77 -2.25 20.57
C LYS A 161 10.43 -1.32 19.42
N ALA A 162 11.22 -0.27 19.22
CA ALA A 162 11.05 0.68 18.11
C ALA A 162 11.12 -0.03 16.75
N ILE A 163 12.13 -0.87 16.53
CA ILE A 163 12.29 -1.68 15.32
C ILE A 163 11.08 -2.59 15.11
N ALA A 164 10.66 -3.31 16.14
CA ALA A 164 9.51 -4.22 16.04
C ALA A 164 8.22 -3.47 15.65
N LYS A 165 7.98 -2.29 16.23
CA LYS A 165 6.83 -1.46 15.89
C LYS A 165 6.91 -0.87 14.49
N ALA A 166 8.07 -0.37 14.10
CA ALA A 166 8.30 0.14 12.75
C ALA A 166 8.07 -0.96 11.70
N GLN A 167 8.64 -2.16 11.90
CA GLN A 167 8.42 -3.32 11.03
C GLN A 167 6.95 -3.74 10.97
N GLN A 168 6.27 -3.82 12.11
CA GLN A 168 4.84 -4.14 12.18
C GLN A 168 3.99 -3.14 11.38
N ALA A 169 4.34 -1.86 11.46
CA ALA A 169 3.64 -0.78 10.76
C ALA A 169 4.12 -0.56 9.31
N GLY A 170 5.12 -1.33 8.83
CA GLY A 170 5.71 -1.13 7.51
C GLY A 170 6.42 0.23 7.35
N VAL A 171 6.96 0.77 8.44
CA VAL A 171 7.67 2.06 8.49
C VAL A 171 9.17 1.84 8.36
N LYS A 172 9.79 2.53 7.40
CA LYS A 172 11.24 2.62 7.29
C LYS A 172 11.77 3.72 8.18
N VAL A 173 12.82 3.47 8.94
CA VAL A 173 13.48 4.52 9.73
C VAL A 173 14.81 4.83 9.08
N HIS A 174 14.97 6.05 8.60
CA HIS A 174 16.26 6.65 8.29
C HIS A 174 16.78 7.32 9.56
N SER A 175 18.08 7.21 9.82
CA SER A 175 18.70 7.80 11.00
C SER A 175 19.88 8.67 10.60
N TYR A 176 20.13 9.73 11.35
CA TYR A 176 21.28 10.61 11.20
C TYR A 176 21.88 10.86 12.57
N LEU A 177 23.13 10.46 12.77
CA LEU A 177 23.90 10.85 13.95
C LEU A 177 24.67 12.16 13.64
N GLY A 178 24.25 13.24 14.29
CA GLY A 178 24.89 14.55 14.19
C GLY A 178 26.23 14.63 14.91
N THR A 179 26.71 15.85 15.12
CA THR A 179 28.00 16.07 15.77
C THR A 179 27.93 15.75 17.26
N THR A 180 28.34 14.52 17.60
CA THR A 180 28.39 14.07 18.98
C THR A 180 29.68 14.48 19.69
N LYS A 181 29.56 14.89 20.96
CA LYS A 181 30.73 15.09 21.85
C LYS A 181 31.16 13.80 22.55
N SER A 182 30.47 12.70 22.27
CA SER A 182 30.68 11.43 22.93
C SER A 182 32.04 10.82 22.61
N LYS A 183 32.68 10.23 23.63
CA LYS A 183 33.89 9.41 23.45
C LYS A 183 33.58 8.00 22.92
N PHE A 184 32.31 7.64 22.87
CA PHE A 184 31.78 6.35 22.43
C PHE A 184 31.01 6.48 21.11
N LYS A 185 31.38 7.44 20.26
CA LYS A 185 30.76 7.70 18.95
C LYS A 185 30.49 6.41 18.15
N ASP A 186 31.44 5.49 18.11
CA ASP A 186 31.29 4.21 17.40
C ASP A 186 30.07 3.38 17.88
N THR A 187 29.76 3.37 19.18
CA THR A 187 28.62 2.61 19.70
C THR A 187 27.29 3.30 19.42
N LEU A 188 27.29 4.64 19.38
CA LEU A 188 26.13 5.44 18.97
C LEU A 188 25.86 5.24 17.47
N GLU A 189 26.89 5.37 16.63
CA GLU A 189 26.78 5.16 15.17
C GLU A 189 26.26 3.76 14.85
N GLN A 190 26.79 2.73 15.51
CA GLN A 190 26.33 1.36 15.33
C GLN A 190 24.84 1.20 15.65
N GLU A 191 24.36 1.85 16.71
CA GLU A 191 22.97 1.71 17.13
C GLU A 191 21.99 2.49 16.23
N TYR A 192 22.39 3.69 15.78
CA TYR A 192 21.65 4.43 14.74
C TYR A 192 21.60 3.62 13.43
N ALA A 193 22.72 3.02 13.03
CA ALA A 193 22.80 2.14 11.87
C ALA A 193 21.93 0.90 12.02
N ARG A 194 21.88 0.31 13.22
CA ARG A 194 21.06 -0.86 13.51
C ARG A 194 19.58 -0.56 13.38
N LEU A 195 19.10 0.54 13.97
CA LEU A 195 17.71 0.99 13.85
C LEU A 195 17.32 1.16 12.38
N ALA A 196 18.15 1.86 11.60
CA ALA A 196 17.83 2.10 10.21
C ALA A 196 17.86 0.82 9.36
N LYS A 197 18.93 0.03 9.47
CA LYS A 197 19.10 -1.19 8.69
C LYS A 197 17.99 -2.20 8.95
N GLN A 198 17.60 -2.40 10.20
CA GLN A 198 16.58 -3.41 10.54
C GLN A 198 15.17 -2.98 10.12
N THR A 199 14.92 -1.69 9.89
CA THR A 199 13.64 -1.18 9.38
C THR A 199 13.66 -0.95 7.86
N GLY A 200 14.78 -1.23 7.19
CA GLY A 200 14.93 -1.05 5.73
C GLY A 200 15.19 0.40 5.30
N GLY A 201 15.58 1.27 6.24
CA GLY A 201 16.05 2.62 5.95
C GLY A 201 17.58 2.71 5.84
N GLN A 202 18.08 3.95 5.86
CA GLN A 202 19.50 4.28 5.73
C GLN A 202 19.97 5.08 6.93
N ALA A 203 21.20 4.80 7.36
CA ALA A 203 21.87 5.58 8.38
C ALA A 203 22.86 6.54 7.73
N PHE A 204 22.93 7.72 8.34
CA PHE A 204 23.80 8.82 7.97
C PHE A 204 24.52 9.32 9.22
N THR A 205 25.59 10.07 9.00
CA THR A 205 26.38 10.73 10.03
C THR A 205 26.65 12.18 9.62
N GLU A 206 27.22 12.98 10.52
CA GLU A 206 27.74 14.31 10.22
C GLU A 206 28.63 14.36 8.96
N HIS A 207 29.34 13.26 8.64
CA HIS A 207 30.21 13.18 7.47
C HIS A 207 29.42 13.20 6.15
N ASP A 208 28.18 12.73 6.15
CA ASP A 208 27.30 12.74 4.98
C ASP A 208 26.72 14.13 4.68
N SER A 209 26.74 15.03 5.65
CA SER A 209 26.21 16.39 5.54
C SER A 209 27.28 17.48 5.44
N ILE A 210 28.55 17.14 5.18
CA ILE A 210 29.64 18.13 5.04
C ILE A 210 29.33 19.16 3.93
N GLY A 211 28.65 18.74 2.86
CA GLY A 211 28.17 19.61 1.78
C GLY A 211 26.80 20.26 2.05
N GLY A 212 26.26 20.11 3.26
CA GLY A 212 24.89 20.47 3.64
C GLY A 212 23.91 19.29 3.53
N PHE A 213 22.69 19.49 4.05
CA PHE A 213 21.66 18.45 4.14
C PHE A 213 20.92 18.14 2.83
N THR A 214 21.15 18.90 1.76
CA THR A 214 20.39 18.75 0.50
C THR A 214 20.47 17.33 -0.05
N GLU A 215 21.69 16.77 -0.13
CA GLU A 215 21.90 15.42 -0.66
C GLU A 215 21.36 14.34 0.28
N VAL A 216 21.56 14.51 1.60
CA VAL A 216 21.06 13.58 2.62
C VAL A 216 19.53 13.49 2.54
N LEU A 217 18.84 14.63 2.56
CA LEU A 217 17.38 14.65 2.52
C LEU A 217 16.83 14.16 1.18
N GLN A 218 17.51 14.44 0.06
CA GLN A 218 17.15 13.86 -1.23
C GLN A 218 17.23 12.32 -1.19
N LYS A 219 18.33 11.76 -0.68
CA LYS A 219 18.49 10.30 -0.53
C LYS A 219 17.40 9.71 0.35
N VAL A 220 17.10 10.35 1.48
CA VAL A 220 16.00 9.94 2.38
C VAL A 220 14.67 9.90 1.63
N ILE A 221 14.30 10.97 0.92
CA ILE A 221 13.04 11.04 0.17
C ILE A 221 12.98 9.92 -0.89
N CYS A 222 14.03 9.76 -1.69
CA CYS A 222 14.05 8.74 -2.73
C CYS A 222 14.02 7.32 -2.17
N ASN A 223 14.70 7.06 -1.04
CA ASN A 223 14.81 5.73 -0.43
C ASN A 223 13.66 5.38 0.54
N SER A 224 12.83 6.37 0.88
CA SER A 224 11.55 6.17 1.59
C SER A 224 10.54 5.40 0.73
N ARG A 225 10.72 5.41 -0.59
CA ARG A 225 9.93 4.62 -1.54
C ARG A 225 10.17 3.12 -1.33
N PRO A 226 9.21 2.23 -1.64
CA PRO A 226 9.44 0.80 -1.60
C PRO A 226 10.60 0.42 -2.53
N VAL A 227 11.59 -0.34 -2.05
CA VAL A 227 12.60 -0.94 -2.91
C VAL A 227 12.07 -2.33 -3.24
N GLY A 228 11.73 -2.55 -4.51
CA GLY A 228 10.90 -3.66 -4.94
C GLY A 228 9.44 -3.24 -5.00
N MET A 229 8.87 -3.25 -6.20
CA MET A 229 7.43 -3.15 -6.38
C MET A 229 6.79 -4.28 -5.56
N LYS A 230 6.10 -3.94 -4.47
CA LYS A 230 4.98 -4.77 -4.05
C LYS A 230 3.91 -4.50 -5.10
N LEU A 231 3.96 -5.28 -6.18
CA LEU A 231 2.90 -5.31 -7.15
C LEU A 231 1.70 -5.88 -6.40
N GLU A 232 0.88 -5.01 -5.80
CA GLU A 232 -0.51 -5.35 -5.55
C GLU A 232 -1.12 -5.52 -6.94
N ILE A 233 -0.94 -6.72 -7.51
CA ILE A 233 -1.69 -7.08 -8.69
C ILE A 233 -3.13 -7.16 -8.19
N PRO A 234 -4.04 -6.24 -8.57
CA PRO A 234 -5.45 -6.46 -8.29
C PRO A 234 -5.76 -7.83 -8.85
N GLN A 235 -6.23 -8.75 -8.01
CA GLN A 235 -6.48 -10.14 -8.39
C GLN A 235 -7.21 -10.12 -9.74
N PRO A 236 -6.58 -10.55 -10.84
CA PRO A 236 -7.20 -10.40 -12.16
C PRO A 236 -8.44 -11.30 -12.15
N LEU A 237 -9.59 -10.77 -12.57
CA LEU A 237 -10.85 -11.49 -12.58
C LEU A 237 -11.30 -11.68 -14.03
N PRO A 238 -11.77 -12.89 -14.41
CA PRO A 238 -12.48 -13.07 -15.66
C PRO A 238 -13.80 -12.30 -15.63
N CYS A 239 -14.24 -11.80 -16.77
CA CYS A 239 -15.51 -11.08 -16.90
C CYS A 239 -16.60 -12.03 -17.41
N PHE A 240 -17.82 -11.93 -16.86
CA PHE A 240 -18.96 -12.75 -17.27
C PHE A 240 -20.10 -11.88 -17.78
N GLU A 241 -20.61 -12.21 -18.96
CA GLU A 241 -21.79 -11.59 -19.58
C GLU A 241 -22.86 -12.63 -19.89
N LEU A 242 -24.12 -12.25 -19.71
CA LEU A 242 -25.26 -13.03 -20.18
C LEU A 242 -25.80 -12.39 -21.46
N LYS A 243 -25.72 -13.14 -22.57
CA LYS A 243 -26.28 -12.75 -23.87
C LYS A 243 -27.55 -13.57 -24.13
N SER A 244 -28.59 -12.89 -24.62
CA SER A 244 -29.83 -13.52 -25.05
C SER A 244 -30.28 -12.96 -26.38
N ASP A 245 -30.81 -13.84 -27.23
CA ASP A 245 -31.45 -13.44 -28.48
C ASP A 245 -32.90 -12.96 -28.25
N ARG A 246 -33.39 -12.97 -27.01
CA ARG A 246 -34.75 -12.54 -26.63
C ARG A 246 -34.72 -11.64 -25.38
N GLN A 247 -35.31 -10.45 -25.47
CA GLN A 247 -35.63 -9.60 -24.32
C GLN A 247 -37.13 -9.22 -24.32
N PRO A 248 -37.79 -9.20 -23.14
CA PRO A 248 -37.31 -9.59 -21.82
C PRO A 248 -37.12 -11.12 -21.66
N LEU A 249 -36.42 -11.55 -20.60
CA LEU A 249 -36.36 -12.97 -20.23
C LEU A 249 -37.80 -13.50 -20.01
N ALA A 250 -38.07 -14.73 -20.41
CA ALA A 250 -39.41 -15.29 -20.31
C ALA A 250 -39.81 -15.45 -18.84
N ALA A 251 -40.92 -14.85 -18.43
CA ALA A 251 -41.44 -14.94 -17.06
C ALA A 251 -41.83 -16.37 -16.63
N GLN A 252 -42.05 -17.27 -17.60
CA GLN A 252 -42.37 -18.68 -17.37
C GLN A 252 -41.89 -19.53 -18.54
N GLY A 253 -41.47 -20.77 -18.27
CA GLY A 253 -41.00 -21.71 -19.29
C GLY A 253 -39.48 -21.80 -19.38
N SER A 254 -39.00 -22.35 -20.48
CA SER A 254 -37.58 -22.61 -20.72
C SER A 254 -36.98 -21.56 -21.65
N GLN A 255 -35.84 -20.98 -21.26
CA GLN A 255 -35.09 -20.03 -22.06
C GLN A 255 -33.61 -20.42 -22.13
N THR A 256 -33.06 -20.41 -23.33
CA THR A 256 -31.62 -20.57 -23.56
C THR A 256 -30.94 -19.21 -23.55
N LEU A 257 -29.82 -19.12 -22.84
CA LEU A 257 -28.94 -17.97 -22.76
C LEU A 257 -27.52 -18.39 -23.06
N ALA A 258 -26.71 -17.46 -23.53
CA ALA A 258 -25.27 -17.62 -23.63
C ALA A 258 -24.62 -16.96 -22.41
N LEU A 259 -23.90 -17.74 -21.62
CA LEU A 259 -22.95 -17.23 -20.63
C LEU A 259 -21.58 -17.10 -21.31
N VAL A 260 -21.10 -15.87 -21.43
CA VAL A 260 -19.81 -15.55 -22.03
C VAL A 260 -18.83 -15.24 -20.93
N ALA A 261 -17.72 -15.98 -20.87
CA ALA A 261 -16.58 -15.63 -20.05
C ALA A 261 -15.50 -14.98 -20.92
N SER A 262 -14.95 -13.86 -20.50
CA SER A 262 -13.97 -13.08 -21.26
C SER A 262 -12.74 -12.73 -20.44
N ASN A 263 -11.59 -12.72 -21.10
CA ASN A 263 -10.32 -12.23 -20.56
C ASN A 263 -10.02 -10.85 -21.14
N CYS A 264 -9.84 -9.85 -20.28
CA CYS A 264 -9.54 -8.47 -20.69
C CYS A 264 -8.05 -8.11 -20.59
N TYR A 265 -7.20 -9.07 -20.26
CA TYR A 265 -5.78 -8.86 -20.01
C TYR A 265 -4.95 -9.40 -21.18
N SER A 266 -3.94 -8.64 -21.60
CA SER A 266 -3.01 -9.05 -22.66
C SER A 266 -1.84 -9.90 -22.14
N ASN A 267 -1.71 -10.05 -20.82
CA ASN A 267 -0.58 -10.72 -20.16
C ASN A 267 -1.00 -11.69 -19.04
N VAL A 268 -2.29 -12.05 -18.96
CA VAL A 268 -2.81 -13.00 -17.98
C VAL A 268 -3.52 -14.12 -18.73
N THR A 269 -3.23 -15.36 -18.36
CA THR A 269 -4.03 -16.52 -18.76
C THR A 269 -4.86 -16.98 -17.57
N PHE A 270 -6.19 -17.12 -17.75
CA PHE A 270 -7.04 -17.78 -16.75
C PHE A 270 -7.15 -19.27 -17.08
N ARG A 271 -6.46 -20.10 -16.31
CA ARG A 271 -6.48 -21.56 -16.49
C ARG A 271 -7.66 -22.20 -15.79
N ASN A 272 -8.21 -23.23 -16.44
CA ASN A 272 -9.26 -24.08 -15.89
C ASN A 272 -10.43 -23.28 -15.30
N LEU A 273 -10.88 -22.24 -15.99
CA LEU A 273 -12.01 -21.44 -15.54
C LEU A 273 -13.28 -22.31 -15.47
N THR A 274 -13.90 -22.32 -14.30
CA THR A 274 -15.22 -22.92 -14.07
C THR A 274 -16.18 -21.91 -13.46
N ALA A 275 -17.47 -22.08 -13.70
CA ALA A 275 -18.51 -21.26 -13.09
C ALA A 275 -19.73 -22.08 -12.67
N ILE A 276 -20.38 -21.65 -11.60
CA ILE A 276 -21.65 -22.15 -11.09
C ILE A 276 -22.65 -20.99 -11.19
N VAL A 277 -23.77 -21.22 -11.87
CA VAL A 277 -24.85 -20.25 -12.00
C VAL A 277 -26.01 -20.69 -11.13
N SER A 278 -26.44 -19.82 -10.22
CA SER A 278 -27.58 -20.08 -9.33
C SER A 278 -28.57 -18.91 -9.38
N ALA A 279 -29.86 -19.22 -9.26
CA ALA A 279 -30.89 -18.22 -9.00
C ALA A 279 -31.01 -18.07 -7.48
N VAL A 280 -30.65 -16.91 -6.93
CA VAL A 280 -30.44 -16.79 -5.48
C VAL A 280 -31.56 -16.01 -4.81
N LEU A 281 -31.93 -14.85 -5.34
CA LEU A 281 -32.83 -13.92 -4.68
C LEU A 281 -33.87 -13.39 -5.67
N LYS A 282 -35.05 -13.06 -5.16
CA LYS A 282 -35.92 -12.09 -5.79
C LYS A 282 -35.24 -10.72 -5.88
N THR A 283 -35.73 -9.83 -6.72
CA THR A 283 -35.20 -8.46 -6.85
C THR A 283 -35.21 -7.67 -5.53
N ASP A 284 -36.09 -8.05 -4.58
CA ASP A 284 -36.17 -7.49 -3.22
C ASP A 284 -35.17 -8.11 -2.21
N GLY A 285 -34.34 -9.06 -2.64
CA GLY A 285 -33.35 -9.71 -1.80
C GLY A 285 -33.85 -10.91 -0.98
N THR A 286 -35.09 -11.36 -1.18
CA THR A 286 -35.63 -12.57 -0.51
C THR A 286 -35.31 -13.85 -1.27
N PRO A 287 -35.08 -15.00 -0.60
CA PRO A 287 -34.85 -16.27 -1.29
C PRO A 287 -36.05 -16.70 -2.13
N ILE A 288 -35.79 -17.35 -3.26
CA ILE A 288 -36.86 -17.94 -4.09
C ILE A 288 -37.31 -19.25 -3.41
N PRO A 289 -38.56 -19.36 -2.93
CA PRO A 289 -39.03 -20.58 -2.32
C PRO A 289 -39.17 -21.71 -3.36
N ASN A 290 -39.01 -22.95 -2.91
CA ASN A 290 -39.44 -24.10 -3.69
C ASN A 290 -40.97 -24.09 -3.87
N LEU A 291 -41.45 -24.81 -4.88
CA LEU A 291 -42.87 -25.10 -5.06
C LEU A 291 -43.39 -25.97 -3.91
N ASP A 292 -44.72 -26.07 -3.78
CA ASP A 292 -45.38 -26.84 -2.71
C ASP A 292 -44.99 -28.33 -2.72
N ASP A 293 -44.58 -28.86 -3.87
CA ASP A 293 -44.09 -30.24 -4.05
C ASP A 293 -42.59 -30.41 -3.70
N GLY A 294 -41.93 -29.33 -3.25
CA GLY A 294 -40.52 -29.30 -2.87
C GLY A 294 -39.56 -29.08 -4.04
N THR A 295 -40.03 -28.98 -5.28
CA THR A 295 -39.17 -28.75 -6.45
C THR A 295 -38.74 -27.28 -6.58
N PRO A 296 -37.54 -26.98 -7.13
CA PRO A 296 -37.11 -25.59 -7.29
C PRO A 296 -37.99 -24.82 -8.29
N ALA A 297 -38.38 -23.59 -7.91
CA ALA A 297 -39.14 -22.70 -8.78
C ALA A 297 -38.33 -22.24 -10.02
N VAL A 298 -37.00 -22.19 -9.90
CA VAL A 298 -36.08 -21.91 -11.01
C VAL A 298 -35.00 -22.99 -11.04
N THR A 299 -34.77 -23.56 -12.22
CA THR A 299 -33.70 -24.54 -12.45
C THR A 299 -32.80 -24.06 -13.57
N ILE A 300 -31.49 -24.26 -13.42
CA ILE A 300 -30.48 -23.84 -14.40
C ILE A 300 -29.69 -25.08 -14.83
N LYS A 301 -29.49 -25.24 -16.14
CA LYS A 301 -28.71 -26.32 -16.73
C LYS A 301 -27.59 -25.76 -17.61
N PRO A 302 -26.41 -26.39 -17.68
CA PRO A 302 -26.04 -27.60 -16.95
C PRO A 302 -25.73 -27.33 -15.46
N SER A 303 -25.95 -28.34 -14.61
CA SER A 303 -25.64 -28.32 -13.18
C SER A 303 -24.66 -29.46 -12.85
N PRO A 304 -23.71 -29.31 -11.92
CA PRO A 304 -23.50 -28.13 -11.05
C PRO A 304 -22.46 -27.13 -11.55
N GLU A 305 -21.53 -27.52 -12.43
CA GLU A 305 -20.38 -26.70 -12.83
C GLU A 305 -20.26 -26.60 -14.35
N ILE A 306 -20.03 -25.38 -14.85
CA ILE A 306 -19.81 -25.05 -16.26
C ILE A 306 -18.31 -24.84 -16.47
N ALA A 307 -17.68 -25.73 -17.25
CA ALA A 307 -16.27 -25.62 -17.61
C ALA A 307 -16.07 -24.72 -18.85
N PHE A 308 -15.37 -23.61 -18.67
CA PHE A 308 -14.91 -22.73 -19.75
C PHE A 308 -13.54 -23.16 -20.28
N GLY A 309 -12.70 -23.76 -19.44
CA GLY A 309 -11.33 -24.12 -19.80
C GLY A 309 -10.40 -22.92 -19.69
N ASP A 310 -9.40 -22.83 -20.57
CA ASP A 310 -8.42 -21.75 -20.50
C ASP A 310 -8.91 -20.51 -21.27
N LEU A 311 -8.96 -19.35 -20.60
CA LEU A 311 -9.09 -18.06 -21.28
C LEU A 311 -7.70 -17.47 -21.51
N LEU A 312 -7.28 -17.46 -22.77
CA LEU A 312 -5.99 -16.94 -23.20
C LEU A 312 -5.96 -15.41 -23.13
N PRO A 313 -4.76 -14.79 -23.07
CA PRO A 313 -4.63 -13.34 -23.10
C PRO A 313 -5.13 -12.76 -24.43
N ILE A 314 -5.57 -11.51 -24.42
CA ILE A 314 -5.92 -10.80 -25.66
C ILE A 314 -4.63 -10.51 -26.44
N GLU A 315 -4.53 -11.00 -27.68
CA GLU A 315 -3.48 -10.61 -28.61
C GLU A 315 -3.78 -9.24 -29.22
N ASN A 316 -2.84 -8.29 -29.12
CA ASN A 316 -2.99 -6.90 -29.60
C ASN A 316 -3.03 -6.75 -31.14
N ASN A 317 -3.15 -7.82 -31.92
CA ASN A 317 -3.02 -7.77 -33.37
C ASN A 317 -4.15 -8.54 -34.07
N ASN A 318 -5.23 -7.84 -34.45
CA ASN A 318 -6.11 -8.14 -35.61
C ASN A 318 -6.48 -9.62 -35.90
N SER A 319 -6.55 -10.50 -34.91
CA SER A 319 -7.01 -11.88 -35.07
C SER A 319 -8.39 -12.03 -34.40
N GLU A 320 -9.30 -12.73 -35.07
CA GLU A 320 -10.68 -12.97 -34.65
C GLU A 320 -10.82 -13.80 -33.35
N PHE A 321 -9.72 -14.07 -32.65
CA PHE A 321 -9.73 -14.72 -31.34
C PHE A 321 -10.01 -13.70 -30.25
N THR A 322 -11.28 -13.33 -30.12
CA THR A 322 -11.76 -12.71 -28.88
C THR A 322 -11.43 -13.70 -27.76
N GLY A 323 -10.78 -13.27 -26.68
CA GLY A 323 -10.50 -14.07 -25.47
C GLY A 323 -11.77 -14.45 -24.70
N GLU A 324 -12.82 -14.81 -25.43
CA GLU A 324 -14.18 -15.10 -25.02
C GLU A 324 -14.47 -16.58 -25.26
N ILE A 325 -15.07 -17.22 -24.27
CA ILE A 325 -15.64 -18.56 -24.41
C ILE A 325 -17.11 -18.47 -24.06
N LEU A 326 -17.95 -18.97 -24.96
CA LEU A 326 -19.39 -19.02 -24.81
C LEU A 326 -19.82 -20.41 -24.34
N LYS A 327 -20.72 -20.45 -23.36
CA LYS A 327 -21.40 -21.66 -22.92
C LYS A 327 -22.90 -21.41 -22.86
N GLU A 328 -23.66 -22.32 -23.45
CA GLU A 328 -25.11 -22.26 -23.37
C GLU A 328 -25.58 -22.71 -21.99
N ILE A 329 -26.50 -21.92 -21.42
CA ILE A 329 -27.25 -22.28 -20.22
C ILE A 329 -28.74 -22.25 -20.54
N VAL A 330 -29.49 -23.13 -19.89
CA VAL A 330 -30.94 -23.16 -19.97
C VAL A 330 -31.49 -22.80 -18.61
N ILE A 331 -32.29 -21.74 -18.54
CA ILE A 331 -33.06 -21.39 -17.36
C ILE A 331 -34.49 -21.85 -17.58
N GLN A 332 -34.98 -22.66 -16.65
CA GLN A 332 -36.34 -23.14 -16.64
C GLN A 332 -37.06 -22.60 -15.40
N THR A 333 -38.08 -21.78 -15.65
CA THR A 333 -38.90 -21.11 -14.65
C THR A 333 -40.24 -21.84 -14.53
N ASN A 334 -40.47 -22.48 -13.39
CA ASN A 334 -41.60 -23.37 -13.13
C ASN A 334 -42.79 -22.66 -12.41
N SER A 335 -42.65 -21.37 -12.07
CA SER A 335 -43.69 -20.58 -11.39
C SER A 335 -43.90 -19.23 -12.07
N SER A 336 -45.15 -18.78 -12.17
CA SER A 336 -45.47 -17.40 -12.58
C SER A 336 -45.07 -16.36 -11.53
N ASN A 337 -44.91 -16.77 -10.27
CA ASN A 337 -44.50 -15.91 -9.15
C ASN A 337 -42.98 -15.79 -8.98
N SER A 338 -42.19 -16.44 -9.86
CA SER A 338 -40.72 -16.34 -9.89
C SER A 338 -40.23 -15.47 -11.05
N ALA A 339 -41.01 -14.47 -11.48
CA ALA A 339 -40.66 -13.60 -12.60
C ALA A 339 -39.50 -12.63 -12.29
N ASP A 340 -39.25 -12.37 -11.01
CA ASP A 340 -38.19 -11.48 -10.53
C ASP A 340 -37.12 -12.29 -9.81
N TYR A 341 -35.98 -12.56 -10.46
CA TYR A 341 -34.84 -13.20 -9.82
C TYR A 341 -33.50 -12.62 -10.28
N THR A 342 -32.52 -12.69 -9.38
CA THR A 342 -31.13 -12.37 -9.67
C THR A 342 -30.33 -13.65 -9.82
N LEU A 343 -29.52 -13.70 -10.87
CA LEU A 343 -28.53 -14.76 -11.08
C LEU A 343 -27.23 -14.41 -10.37
N LYS A 344 -26.70 -15.36 -9.62
CA LYS A 344 -25.35 -15.29 -9.04
C LYS A 344 -24.45 -16.24 -9.82
N ILE A 345 -23.29 -15.73 -10.19
CA ILE A 345 -22.22 -16.50 -10.82
C ILE A 345 -21.10 -16.61 -9.79
N GLU A 346 -20.81 -17.84 -9.36
CA GLU A 346 -19.63 -18.18 -8.57
C GLU A 346 -18.63 -18.84 -9.50
N TYR A 347 -17.34 -18.53 -9.39
CA TYR A 347 -16.36 -19.01 -10.36
C TYR A 347 -15.01 -19.31 -9.72
N SER A 348 -14.25 -20.21 -10.34
CA SER A 348 -12.92 -20.62 -9.89
C SER A 348 -11.96 -20.70 -11.07
N TYR A 349 -10.70 -20.34 -10.85
CA TYR A 349 -9.66 -20.31 -11.88
C TYR A 349 -8.27 -20.22 -11.25
N ARG A 350 -7.23 -20.49 -12.04
CA ARG A 350 -5.84 -20.14 -11.73
C ARG A 350 -5.37 -19.05 -12.70
N ALA A 351 -4.87 -17.94 -12.17
CA ALA A 351 -4.26 -16.89 -12.99
C ALA A 351 -2.76 -17.16 -13.17
N GLU A 352 -2.30 -17.19 -14.42
CA GLU A 352 -0.89 -17.26 -14.80
C GLU A 352 -0.50 -15.93 -15.46
N PHE A 353 0.65 -15.37 -15.06
CA PHE A 353 1.15 -14.08 -15.55
C PHE A 353 2.41 -14.29 -16.37
N ASP A 354 2.43 -13.71 -17.58
CA ASP A 354 3.62 -13.67 -18.41
C ASP A 354 4.34 -12.34 -18.19
N PHE A 355 5.57 -12.42 -17.67
CA PHE A 355 6.46 -11.28 -17.47
C PHE A 355 7.63 -11.37 -18.43
N GLN A 356 7.89 -10.27 -19.14
CA GLN A 356 9.12 -10.08 -19.91
C GLN A 356 9.94 -9.00 -19.24
N GLY A 357 11.21 -9.32 -18.93
CA GLY A 357 12.17 -8.38 -18.36
C GLY A 357 13.47 -8.42 -19.15
N SER A 358 14.15 -7.28 -19.21
CA SER A 358 15.48 -7.14 -19.79
C SER A 358 16.34 -6.28 -18.88
N ASP A 359 17.52 -6.75 -18.53
CA ASP A 359 18.49 -6.01 -17.74
C ASP A 359 19.72 -5.70 -18.61
N ASP A 360 20.11 -4.43 -18.65
CA ASP A 360 21.34 -3.98 -19.30
C ASP A 360 22.43 -3.71 -18.26
N PHE A 361 23.63 -4.22 -18.48
CA PHE A 361 24.78 -4.00 -17.61
C PHE A 361 25.92 -3.32 -18.37
N ALA A 362 26.38 -2.17 -17.86
CA ALA A 362 27.57 -1.50 -18.38
C ALA A 362 28.82 -1.98 -17.64
N LEU A 363 29.78 -2.57 -18.37
CA LEU A 363 31.10 -2.92 -17.84
C LEU A 363 32.08 -1.78 -18.17
N GLY A 364 32.41 -0.97 -17.16
CA GLY A 364 33.44 0.06 -17.27
C GLY A 364 34.85 -0.54 -17.16
N VAL A 365 35.63 -0.48 -18.24
CA VAL A 365 37.07 -0.79 -18.18
C VAL A 365 37.76 0.40 -17.51
N LYS A 366 38.34 0.21 -16.32
CA LYS A 366 39.25 1.19 -15.71
C LYS A 366 40.46 1.34 -16.62
N GLN A 367 40.57 2.46 -17.32
CA GLN A 367 41.85 2.86 -17.91
C GLN A 367 42.82 3.18 -16.75
N LYS A 368 43.97 2.52 -16.77
CA LYS A 368 45.05 2.70 -15.79
C LYS A 368 45.80 4.00 -16.03
#